data_AF-A0A957NXM6-F1
#
_entry.id   AF-A0A957NXM6-F1
#
_cell.length_a   1.000
_cell.length_b   1.000
_cell.length_c   1.000
_cell.angle_alpha   90.00
_cell.angle_beta   90.00
_cell.angle_gamma   90.00
#
_symmetry.space_group_name_H-M   'P 1'
#
loop_
_entity.id
_entity.type
_entity.pdbx_description
1 polymer ?
#
loop_
_entity_poly.entity_id
_entity_poly.type
_entity_poly.pdbx_seq_one_letter_code
_entity_poly.pdbx_strand_id
1 'polypeptide(L)'
;MAYPEVSLEDVNAEGSGLEIVLNGGLYGSVGAGPQRARVEVWGSLDGAPYSLLSKTYNASECLYHVVLDANTALQKGPDGLADALALYDQAATDSELKSCWVRPDELTELRSFSLFRKALVEASMDNADGAAQTVADLSAQYPGSVYDQLTQAWYAEYQASGDLQSACAVATKFAEDNPEAWEMLADYGYTNPTFSAIEVCPDLSAPAAPAEGAATGEDDAATDAAETPATESDATATPETDAAATPTAEADSAEAEETATPESAEATPSDTADDAAASTGAAACPESLDGYPDVLPDVLANAAGDADVVAAWLVECDALDNDRGAVAILDLNGDDINDMVVFPTIISDVGFGPDGAQGLVLVYHGQEDGSYTLAAQPDIFGKPTPIEISDLNADGNMDIAWSVIGCSTFCVT
;
A
#
# COMPACT_ATOMS: atom_id res chain seq x y z
N MET A 1 3.29 -1.18 1.25
CA MET A 1 3.85 0.20 1.20
C MET A 1 4.18 0.55 -0.25
N ALA A 2 4.11 1.84 -0.66
CA ALA A 2 4.51 2.27 -2.01
C ALA A 2 6.04 2.43 -2.11
N TYR A 3 6.66 1.85 -3.14
CA TYR A 3 8.10 1.90 -3.42
C TYR A 3 9.00 1.72 -2.17
N PRO A 4 8.82 0.67 -1.36
CA PRO A 4 9.67 0.45 -0.20
C PRO A 4 11.03 -0.12 -0.61
N GLU A 5 12.08 0.36 0.05
CA GLU A 5 13.26 -0.47 0.30
C GLU A 5 12.90 -1.48 1.39
N VAL A 6 13.21 -2.76 1.16
CA VAL A 6 12.90 -3.85 2.09
C VAL A 6 14.19 -4.46 2.61
N SER A 7 14.31 -4.59 3.92
CA SER A 7 15.40 -5.32 4.59
C SER A 7 14.86 -6.24 5.69
N LEU A 8 15.64 -7.28 6.01
CA LEU A 8 15.44 -8.14 7.17
C LEU A 8 16.52 -7.81 8.20
N GLU A 9 16.12 -7.39 9.39
CA GLU A 9 17.03 -6.91 10.43
C GLU A 9 16.58 -7.39 11.81
N ASP A 10 17.52 -7.76 12.68
CA ASP A 10 17.25 -7.98 14.11
C ASP A 10 17.30 -6.61 14.82
N VAL A 11 16.15 -5.97 14.93
CA VAL A 11 15.96 -4.65 15.55
C VAL A 11 15.18 -4.71 16.86
N ASN A 12 14.57 -5.86 17.20
CA ASN A 12 13.94 -6.08 18.50
C ASN A 12 14.72 -7.04 19.40
N ALA A 13 15.26 -6.50 20.51
CA ALA A 13 15.98 -7.27 21.52
C ALA A 13 15.12 -8.29 22.30
N GLU A 14 13.80 -8.29 22.12
CA GLU A 14 12.87 -9.25 22.75
C GLU A 14 12.94 -10.66 22.15
N GLY A 15 13.72 -10.86 21.07
CA GLY A 15 14.10 -12.20 20.58
C GLY A 15 13.05 -12.85 19.68
N SER A 16 12.54 -12.08 18.72
CA SER A 16 11.47 -12.46 17.78
C SER A 16 11.97 -12.84 16.38
N GLY A 17 13.26 -13.16 16.26
CA GLY A 17 13.91 -13.38 14.96
C GLY A 17 14.23 -12.08 14.22
N LEU A 18 14.14 -12.11 12.89
CA LEU A 18 14.36 -10.97 11.99
C LEU A 18 13.05 -10.21 11.77
N GLU A 19 13.06 -8.89 11.92
CA GLU A 19 11.98 -8.01 11.50
C GLU A 19 12.07 -7.65 10.03
N ILE A 20 10.91 -7.44 9.40
CA ILE A 20 10.82 -6.83 8.07
C ILE A 20 10.80 -5.32 8.25
N VAL A 21 11.86 -4.66 7.80
CA VAL A 21 11.99 -3.21 7.82
C VAL A 21 11.68 -2.67 6.43
N LEU A 22 10.65 -1.83 6.35
CA LEU A 22 10.22 -1.17 5.12
C LEU A 22 10.52 0.32 5.22
N ASN A 23 11.33 0.86 4.33
CA ASN A 23 11.58 2.30 4.23
C ASN A 23 11.08 2.84 2.90
N GLY A 24 10.10 3.74 2.92
CA GLY A 24 9.56 4.32 1.71
C GLY A 24 8.19 4.94 1.92
N GLY A 25 7.24 4.65 1.04
CA GLY A 25 5.87 5.17 1.12
C GLY A 25 5.62 6.46 0.36
N LEU A 26 6.48 6.79 -0.62
CA LEU A 26 6.33 7.94 -1.52
C LEU A 26 5.75 7.50 -2.87
N TYR A 27 4.60 8.03 -3.23
CA TYR A 27 3.91 7.84 -4.50
C TYR A 27 4.45 8.81 -5.55
N GLY A 28 4.78 8.29 -6.74
CA GLY A 28 5.20 9.07 -7.91
C GLY A 28 4.07 9.82 -8.62
N SER A 29 3.16 10.47 -7.88
CA SER A 29 1.98 11.16 -8.41
C SER A 29 1.88 12.59 -7.91
N VAL A 30 1.64 13.53 -8.82
CA VAL A 30 1.44 14.95 -8.47
C VAL A 30 0.19 15.19 -7.61
N GLY A 31 -0.82 14.33 -7.74
CA GLY A 31 -2.08 14.42 -6.97
C GLY A 31 -2.00 13.81 -5.58
N ALA A 32 -0.86 13.19 -5.22
CA ALA A 32 -0.72 12.49 -3.95
C ALA A 32 -0.78 13.44 -2.75
N GLY A 33 -0.34 14.69 -2.90
CA GLY A 33 -0.21 15.61 -1.77
C GLY A 33 1.22 15.88 -1.34
N PRO A 34 1.43 16.64 -0.25
CA PRO A 34 2.66 16.55 0.52
C PRO A 34 2.86 15.11 0.98
N GLN A 35 4.08 14.61 0.87
CA GLN A 35 4.40 13.24 1.24
C GLN A 35 5.64 13.20 2.09
N ARG A 36 5.71 12.16 2.92
CA ARG A 36 6.80 11.93 3.86
C ARG A 36 7.09 10.44 3.89
N ALA A 37 8.35 10.09 3.61
CA ALA A 37 8.78 8.72 3.72
C ALA A 37 8.67 8.26 5.17
N ARG A 38 8.49 6.97 5.36
CA ARG A 38 8.32 6.36 6.67
C ARG A 38 9.01 5.01 6.71
N VAL A 39 9.38 4.65 7.93
CA VAL A 39 9.84 3.32 8.28
C VAL A 39 8.69 2.58 8.94
N GLU A 40 8.36 1.40 8.42
CA GLU A 40 7.49 0.42 9.09
C GLU A 40 8.35 -0.77 9.49
N VAL A 41 8.21 -1.21 10.75
CA VAL A 41 8.86 -2.42 11.26
C VAL A 41 7.78 -3.43 11.55
N TRP A 42 7.86 -4.57 10.89
CA TRP A 42 6.96 -5.70 11.08
C TRP A 42 7.72 -6.85 11.73
N GLY A 43 7.11 -7.49 12.73
CA GLY A 43 7.74 -8.59 13.46
C GLY A 43 6.74 -9.61 13.96
N SER A 44 7.27 -10.77 14.30
CA SER A 44 6.56 -11.95 14.79
C SER A 44 6.83 -12.12 16.28
N LEU A 45 5.95 -11.57 17.13
CA LEU A 45 6.11 -11.71 18.57
C LEU A 45 5.66 -13.11 19.02
N ASP A 46 6.50 -13.81 19.77
CA ASP A 46 6.23 -15.17 20.29
C ASP A 46 5.82 -16.19 19.21
N GLY A 47 6.34 -16.06 17.98
CA GLY A 47 5.99 -16.94 16.85
C GLY A 47 4.61 -16.67 16.24
N ALA A 48 3.95 -15.56 16.59
CA ALA A 48 2.70 -15.15 15.97
C ALA A 48 2.94 -14.62 14.53
N PRO A 49 1.92 -14.58 13.64
CA PRO A 49 2.08 -13.97 12.32
C PRO A 49 2.66 -12.55 12.40
N TYR A 50 3.49 -12.19 11.40
CA TYR A 50 4.07 -10.85 11.32
C TYR A 50 2.99 -9.76 11.39
N SER A 51 3.19 -8.80 12.28
CA SER A 51 2.30 -7.66 12.47
C SER A 51 3.09 -6.37 12.56
N LEU A 52 2.43 -5.23 12.28
CA LEU A 52 3.08 -3.93 12.33
C LEU A 52 3.43 -3.58 13.79
N LEU A 53 4.73 -3.60 14.12
CA LEU A 53 5.24 -3.26 15.45
C LEU A 53 5.40 -1.74 15.60
N SER A 54 5.93 -1.09 14.57
CA SER A 54 6.12 0.36 14.60
C SER A 54 5.99 1.01 13.24
N LYS A 55 5.56 2.27 13.24
CA LYS A 55 5.48 3.13 12.06
C LYS A 55 6.01 4.51 12.43
N THR A 56 7.09 4.93 11.80
CA THR A 56 7.78 6.18 12.09
C THR A 56 7.96 7.00 10.81
N TYR A 57 7.45 8.22 10.78
CA TYR A 57 7.68 9.13 9.65
C TYR A 57 9.06 9.82 9.76
N ASN A 58 9.84 9.84 8.68
CA ASN A 58 11.16 10.51 8.59
C ASN A 58 11.06 12.00 8.90
N ALA A 59 12.03 12.75 9.39
CA ALA A 59 11.85 14.20 9.66
C ALA A 59 11.24 15.01 8.48
N SER A 60 10.48 16.09 8.77
CA SER A 60 9.93 16.98 7.73
C SER A 60 9.94 18.44 8.15
N GLU A 61 10.18 19.32 7.18
CA GLU A 61 10.08 20.78 7.31
C GLU A 61 8.68 21.30 6.92
N CYS A 62 7.76 20.42 6.52
CA CYS A 62 6.42 20.81 6.12
C CYS A 62 5.54 21.07 7.34
N LEU A 63 4.94 22.26 7.41
CA LEU A 63 4.02 22.62 8.48
C LEU A 63 2.86 21.62 8.59
N TYR A 64 2.31 21.21 7.45
CA TYR A 64 1.22 20.23 7.40
C TYR A 64 1.57 18.90 8.09
N HIS A 65 2.78 18.38 7.91
CA HIS A 65 3.18 17.12 8.57
C HIS A 65 3.29 17.27 10.09
N VAL A 66 3.77 18.41 10.60
CA VAL A 66 3.79 18.68 12.05
C VAL A 66 2.37 18.73 12.61
N VAL A 67 1.42 19.32 11.86
CA VAL A 67 0.00 19.34 12.23
C VAL A 67 -0.59 17.92 12.26
N LEU A 68 -0.27 17.06 11.28
CA LEU A 68 -0.70 15.66 11.28
C LEU A 68 -0.10 14.87 12.45
N ASP A 69 1.18 15.10 12.78
CA ASP A 69 1.82 14.49 13.94
C ASP A 69 1.14 14.96 15.24
N ALA A 70 0.77 16.24 15.34
CA ALA A 70 0.03 16.79 16.49
C ALA A 70 -1.38 16.19 16.63
N ASN A 71 -2.10 16.02 15.52
CA ASN A 71 -3.40 15.33 15.49
C ASN A 71 -3.26 13.87 15.95
N THR A 72 -2.23 13.17 15.48
CA THR A 72 -1.95 11.78 15.86
C THR A 72 -1.62 11.67 17.35
N ALA A 73 -0.83 12.60 17.89
CA ALA A 73 -0.56 12.68 19.32
C ALA A 73 -1.86 12.93 20.12
N LEU A 74 -2.70 13.85 19.66
CA LEU A 74 -3.97 14.17 20.32
C LEU A 74 -4.93 12.97 20.37
N GLN A 75 -4.97 12.16 19.30
CA GLN A 75 -5.79 10.94 19.23
C GLN A 75 -5.39 9.88 20.26
N LYS A 76 -4.16 9.89 20.77
CA LYS A 76 -3.75 8.99 21.87
C LYS A 76 -4.43 9.31 23.20
N GLY A 77 -5.26 10.36 23.25
CA GLY A 77 -5.99 10.76 24.45
C GLY A 77 -5.02 11.30 25.52
N PRO A 78 -5.29 11.04 26.82
CA PRO A 78 -4.49 11.58 27.92
C PRO A 78 -2.98 11.34 27.79
N ASP A 79 -2.57 10.21 27.23
CA ASP A 79 -1.15 9.83 27.09
C ASP A 79 -0.40 10.66 26.03
N GLY A 80 -1.12 11.29 25.09
CA GLY A 80 -0.54 12.08 24.01
C GLY A 80 -0.67 13.59 24.15
N LEU A 81 -1.35 14.09 25.19
CA LEU A 81 -1.61 15.53 25.34
C LEU A 81 -0.33 16.37 25.44
N ALA A 82 0.70 15.89 26.13
CA ALA A 82 1.97 16.59 26.25
C ALA A 82 2.68 16.73 24.89
N ASP A 83 2.71 15.65 24.10
CA ASP A 83 3.29 15.64 22.76
C ASP A 83 2.48 16.51 21.80
N ALA A 84 1.14 16.42 21.86
CA ALA A 84 0.24 17.25 21.07
C ALA A 84 0.45 18.74 21.36
N LEU A 85 0.56 19.12 22.64
CA LEU A 85 0.82 20.49 23.06
C LEU A 85 2.12 21.03 22.45
N ALA A 86 3.21 20.25 22.54
CA ALA A 86 4.51 20.63 21.99
C ALA A 86 4.47 20.76 20.46
N LEU A 87 3.81 19.84 19.76
CA LEU A 87 3.71 19.84 18.30
C LEU A 87 2.82 20.98 17.79
N TYR A 88 1.69 21.29 18.44
CA TYR A 88 0.86 22.44 18.07
C TYR A 88 1.56 23.77 18.37
N ASP A 89 2.34 23.86 19.47
CA ASP A 89 3.17 25.04 19.74
C ASP A 89 4.25 25.22 18.65
N GLN A 90 4.93 24.13 18.26
CA GLN A 90 5.87 24.15 17.15
C GLN A 90 5.20 24.59 15.85
N ALA A 91 4.07 23.96 15.48
CA ALA A 91 3.33 24.29 14.28
C ALA A 91 2.90 25.78 14.27
N ALA A 92 2.49 26.32 15.42
CA ALA A 92 2.11 27.72 15.54
C ALA A 92 3.30 28.68 15.42
N THR A 93 4.46 28.35 15.99
CA THR A 93 5.53 29.33 16.27
C THR A 93 6.83 29.16 15.47
N ASP A 94 7.14 27.96 15.01
CA ASP A 94 8.41 27.66 14.33
C ASP A 94 8.42 28.29 12.93
N SER A 95 9.31 29.25 12.70
CA SER A 95 9.42 29.98 11.42
C SER A 95 10.13 29.19 10.32
N GLU A 96 10.81 28.09 10.65
CA GLU A 96 11.51 27.25 9.67
C GLU A 96 10.55 26.28 8.94
N LEU A 97 9.35 26.05 9.50
CA LEU A 97 8.32 25.26 8.84
C LEU A 97 7.73 25.99 7.63
N LYS A 98 7.64 25.29 6.50
CA LYS A 98 7.23 25.82 5.21
C LYS A 98 5.95 25.19 4.68
N SER A 99 5.31 25.88 3.73
CA SER A 99 4.22 25.30 2.95
C SER A 99 4.77 24.21 2.03
N CYS A 100 4.11 23.06 2.00
CA CYS A 100 4.50 21.94 1.15
C CYS A 100 3.42 21.52 0.15
N TRP A 101 2.31 22.25 0.10
CA TRP A 101 1.26 22.06 -0.88
C TRP A 101 1.04 23.29 -1.76
N VAL A 102 0.14 23.17 -2.73
CA VAL A 102 -0.21 24.24 -3.68
C VAL A 102 -1.24 25.23 -3.13
N ARG A 103 -1.54 25.11 -1.83
CA ARG A 103 -2.56 25.90 -1.15
C ARG A 103 -2.02 27.31 -0.83
N PRO A 104 -2.65 28.39 -1.32
CA PRO A 104 -2.08 29.75 -1.22
C PRO A 104 -1.86 30.25 0.22
N ASP A 105 -2.76 29.91 1.14
CA ASP A 105 -2.76 30.44 2.51
C ASP A 105 -2.35 29.39 3.57
N GLU A 106 -1.72 28.28 3.14
CA GLU A 106 -1.37 27.11 3.98
C GLU A 106 -0.75 27.50 5.32
N LEU A 107 0.24 28.39 5.31
CA LEU A 107 0.95 28.79 6.53
C LEU A 107 0.04 29.51 7.53
N THR A 108 -0.76 30.45 7.06
CA THR A 108 -1.67 31.25 7.91
C THR A 108 -2.77 30.36 8.48
N GLU A 109 -3.38 29.56 7.62
CA GLU A 109 -4.44 28.64 7.95
C GLU A 109 -3.98 27.62 8.99
N LEU A 110 -2.92 26.86 8.70
CA LEU A 110 -2.42 25.81 9.61
C LEU A 110 -1.90 26.38 10.94
N ARG A 111 -1.29 27.57 10.97
CA ARG A 111 -0.87 28.19 12.23
C ARG A 111 -2.06 28.63 13.07
N SER A 112 -3.08 29.23 12.46
CA SER A 112 -4.30 29.63 13.18
C SER A 112 -5.06 28.41 13.72
N PHE A 113 -5.15 27.32 12.94
CA PHE A 113 -5.68 26.03 13.39
C PHE A 113 -4.86 25.46 14.56
N SER A 114 -3.54 25.49 14.47
CA SER A 114 -2.65 24.97 15.51
C SER A 114 -2.81 25.72 16.82
N LEU A 115 -3.04 27.04 16.79
CA LEU A 115 -3.34 27.81 18.01
C LEU A 115 -4.69 27.42 18.62
N PHE A 116 -5.73 27.21 17.81
CA PHE A 116 -7.01 26.72 18.32
C PHE A 116 -6.83 25.35 19.01
N ARG A 117 -6.14 24.43 18.35
CA ARG A 117 -5.84 23.09 18.88
C ARG A 117 -4.98 23.12 20.13
N LYS A 118 -3.99 24.01 20.19
CA LYS A 118 -3.20 24.26 21.39
C LYS A 118 -4.09 24.69 22.56
N ALA A 119 -4.99 25.64 22.37
CA ALA A 119 -5.91 26.09 23.42
C ALA A 119 -6.83 24.95 23.91
N LEU A 120 -7.33 24.11 22.98
CA LEU A 120 -8.09 22.91 23.32
C LEU A 120 -7.28 21.93 24.18
N VAL A 121 -6.04 21.65 23.79
CA VAL A 121 -5.14 20.75 24.54
C VAL A 121 -4.83 21.32 25.92
N GLU A 122 -4.49 22.60 26.03
CA GLU A 122 -4.26 23.27 27.32
C GLU A 122 -5.48 23.16 28.23
N ALA A 123 -6.68 23.41 27.71
CA ALA A 123 -7.91 23.28 28.47
C ALA A 123 -8.19 21.83 28.92
N SER A 124 -7.84 20.83 28.08
CA SER A 124 -7.95 19.40 28.43
C SER A 124 -6.94 18.94 29.50
N MET A 125 -5.84 19.68 29.66
CA MET A 125 -4.83 19.48 30.70
C MET A 125 -5.08 20.31 31.96
N ASP A 126 -6.30 20.84 32.15
CA ASP A 126 -6.69 21.76 33.23
C ASP A 126 -5.85 23.06 33.28
N ASN A 127 -5.20 23.45 32.18
CA ASN A 127 -4.41 24.67 32.07
C ASN A 127 -5.24 25.83 31.50
N ALA A 128 -6.23 26.29 32.27
CA ALA A 128 -7.16 27.34 31.84
C ALA A 128 -6.47 28.69 31.52
N ASP A 129 -5.40 29.04 32.25
CA ASP A 129 -4.63 30.26 32.00
C ASP A 129 -3.86 30.18 30.67
N GLY A 130 -3.26 29.02 30.37
CA GLY A 130 -2.62 28.75 29.08
C GLY A 130 -3.62 28.85 27.93
N ALA A 131 -4.76 28.15 28.05
CA ALA A 131 -5.81 28.20 27.05
C ALA A 131 -6.29 29.64 26.80
N ALA A 132 -6.52 30.43 27.86
CA ALA A 132 -6.90 31.84 27.74
C ALA A 132 -5.85 32.69 26.99
N GLN A 133 -4.56 32.46 27.29
CA GLN A 133 -3.47 33.17 26.62
C GLN A 133 -3.38 32.78 25.14
N THR A 134 -3.47 31.49 24.82
CA THR A 134 -3.44 31.00 23.43
C THR A 134 -4.62 31.55 22.62
N VAL A 135 -5.82 31.63 23.21
CA VAL A 135 -6.98 32.28 22.57
C VAL A 135 -6.69 33.76 22.27
N ALA A 136 -6.10 34.49 23.22
CA ALA A 136 -5.74 35.89 23.02
C ALA A 136 -4.65 36.07 21.95
N ASP A 137 -3.65 35.18 21.93
CA ASP A 137 -2.57 35.18 20.95
C ASP A 137 -3.09 34.90 19.53
N LEU A 138 -4.05 33.98 19.39
CA LEU A 138 -4.72 33.70 18.12
C LEU A 138 -5.44 34.94 17.61
N SER A 139 -6.30 35.55 18.43
CA SER A 139 -7.02 36.77 18.03
C SER A 139 -6.11 37.96 17.72
N ALA A 140 -4.95 38.05 18.38
CA ALA A 140 -3.98 39.11 18.12
C ALA A 140 -3.22 38.89 16.80
N GLN A 141 -2.86 37.64 16.47
CA GLN A 141 -2.05 37.31 15.30
C GLN A 141 -2.88 37.11 14.03
N TYR A 142 -4.09 36.56 14.15
CA TYR A 142 -4.95 36.19 13.04
C TYR A 142 -6.38 36.79 13.16
N PRO A 143 -6.50 38.11 13.38
CA PRO A 143 -7.79 38.74 13.65
C PRO A 143 -8.78 38.54 12.51
N GLY A 144 -9.98 38.07 12.84
CA GLY A 144 -11.07 37.84 11.88
C GLY A 144 -10.93 36.58 11.03
N SER A 145 -9.87 35.80 11.18
CA SER A 145 -9.75 34.48 10.53
C SER A 145 -10.88 33.54 10.96
N VAL A 146 -11.13 32.48 10.19
CA VAL A 146 -12.15 31.47 10.55
C VAL A 146 -11.86 30.85 11.93
N TYR A 147 -10.57 30.58 12.22
CA TYR A 147 -10.16 30.04 13.51
C TYR A 147 -10.20 31.06 14.65
N ASP A 148 -10.08 32.36 14.38
CA ASP A 148 -10.35 33.38 15.41
C ASP A 148 -11.83 33.35 15.81
N GLN A 149 -12.74 33.37 14.84
CA GLN A 149 -14.18 33.32 15.09
C GLN A 149 -14.62 32.02 15.78
N LEU A 150 -14.12 30.87 15.29
CA LEU A 150 -14.39 29.55 15.86
C LEU A 150 -13.89 29.48 17.31
N THR A 151 -12.64 29.91 17.55
CA THR A 151 -12.03 29.85 18.88
C THR A 151 -12.74 30.75 19.88
N GLN A 152 -13.20 31.93 19.46
CA GLN A 152 -13.99 32.82 20.31
C GLN A 152 -15.33 32.18 20.70
N ALA A 153 -16.01 31.52 19.77
CA ALA A 153 -17.26 30.81 20.05
C ALA A 153 -17.05 29.62 21.00
N TRP A 154 -16.03 28.79 20.73
CA TRP A 154 -15.61 27.69 21.59
C TRP A 154 -15.27 28.18 23.01
N TYR A 155 -14.45 29.22 23.12
CA TYR A 155 -13.95 29.70 24.41
C TYR A 155 -15.05 30.34 25.25
N ALA A 156 -16.01 31.04 24.63
CA ALA A 156 -17.18 31.58 25.33
C ALA A 156 -18.02 30.46 25.98
N GLU A 157 -18.23 29.35 25.28
CA GLU A 157 -18.95 28.19 25.82
C GLU A 157 -18.13 27.48 26.91
N TYR A 158 -16.82 27.31 26.70
CA TYR A 158 -15.93 26.73 27.70
C TYR A 158 -15.94 27.53 29.01
N GLN A 159 -15.88 28.87 28.95
CA GLN A 159 -15.97 29.73 30.13
C GLN A 159 -17.33 29.67 30.82
N ALA A 160 -18.42 29.52 30.07
CA ALA A 160 -19.78 29.51 30.60
C ALA A 160 -20.15 28.18 31.27
N SER A 161 -19.77 27.07 30.65
CA SER A 161 -20.14 25.72 31.07
C SER A 161 -19.09 25.05 31.97
N GLY A 162 -17.80 25.37 31.77
CA GLY A 162 -16.69 24.59 32.29
C GLY A 162 -16.58 23.18 31.68
N ASP A 163 -17.29 22.92 30.57
CA ASP A 163 -17.37 21.62 29.91
C ASP A 163 -16.75 21.68 28.50
N LEU A 164 -15.68 20.92 28.31
CA LEU A 164 -15.00 20.82 27.01
C LEU A 164 -15.87 20.20 25.93
N GLN A 165 -16.73 19.25 26.29
CA GLN A 165 -17.58 18.59 25.30
C GLN A 165 -18.65 19.55 24.78
N SER A 166 -19.25 20.35 25.66
CA SER A 166 -20.17 21.43 25.27
C SER A 166 -19.47 22.45 24.36
N ALA A 167 -18.26 22.88 24.73
CA ALA A 167 -17.47 23.81 23.92
C ALA A 167 -17.10 23.23 22.54
N CYS A 168 -16.70 21.96 22.47
CA CYS A 168 -16.45 21.28 21.21
C CYS A 168 -17.70 21.12 20.35
N ALA A 169 -18.88 20.90 20.95
CA ALA A 169 -20.13 20.88 20.19
C ALA A 169 -20.42 22.23 19.51
N VAL A 170 -20.09 23.35 20.16
CA VAL A 170 -20.17 24.69 19.56
C VAL A 170 -19.16 24.85 18.42
N ALA A 171 -17.91 24.41 18.61
CA ALA A 171 -16.89 24.44 17.57
C ALA A 171 -17.27 23.59 16.34
N THR A 172 -17.78 22.38 16.55
CA THR A 172 -18.26 21.49 15.48
C THR A 172 -19.43 22.13 14.73
N LYS A 173 -20.41 22.68 15.45
CA LYS A 173 -21.54 23.39 14.82
C LYS A 173 -21.05 24.58 13.98
N PHE A 174 -20.06 25.32 14.47
CA PHE A 174 -19.44 26.41 13.73
C PHE A 174 -18.76 25.88 12.45
N ALA A 175 -17.98 24.80 12.53
CA ALA A 175 -17.31 24.20 11.38
C ALA A 175 -18.29 23.65 10.33
N GLU A 176 -19.45 23.11 10.75
CA GLU A 176 -20.51 22.72 9.83
C GLU A 176 -21.12 23.91 9.08
N ASP A 177 -21.30 25.04 9.76
CA ASP A 177 -21.86 26.27 9.17
C ASP A 177 -20.83 27.05 8.33
N ASN A 178 -19.54 26.79 8.54
CA ASN A 178 -18.41 27.46 7.88
C ASN A 178 -17.42 26.39 7.38
N PRO A 179 -17.72 25.70 6.25
CA PRO A 179 -16.95 24.56 5.77
C PRO A 179 -15.46 24.85 5.55
N GLU A 180 -15.09 26.10 5.27
CA GLU A 180 -13.71 26.52 5.13
C GLU A 180 -12.85 26.22 6.38
N ALA A 181 -13.46 26.06 7.55
CA ALA A 181 -12.77 25.67 8.78
C ALA A 181 -12.17 24.26 8.70
N TRP A 182 -12.83 23.31 8.03
CA TRP A 182 -12.40 21.91 7.98
C TRP A 182 -11.93 21.47 6.59
N GLU A 183 -12.53 22.01 5.52
CA GLU A 183 -12.10 21.73 4.13
C GLU A 183 -10.64 22.13 3.93
N MET A 184 -10.18 23.16 4.66
CA MET A 184 -8.79 23.60 4.60
C MET A 184 -7.77 22.57 5.09
N LEU A 185 -8.21 21.59 5.87
CA LEU A 185 -7.37 20.52 6.44
C LEU A 185 -7.40 19.25 5.58
N ALA A 186 -8.43 19.10 4.73
CA ALA A 186 -8.65 17.95 3.85
C ALA A 186 -8.06 18.11 2.44
N ASP A 187 -7.80 19.34 2.00
CA ASP A 187 -7.28 19.63 0.65
C ASP A 187 -5.75 19.50 0.56
N TYR A 188 -5.26 18.26 0.75
CA TYR A 188 -3.84 17.91 0.68
C TYR A 188 -3.56 16.67 -0.17
N GLY A 189 -4.40 16.38 -1.17
CA GLY A 189 -4.19 15.25 -2.08
C GLY A 189 -4.59 13.89 -1.51
N TYR A 190 -4.69 12.88 -2.38
CA TYR A 190 -5.37 11.61 -2.06
C TYR A 190 -4.59 10.68 -1.10
N THR A 191 -3.32 10.98 -0.82
CA THR A 191 -2.50 10.18 0.13
C THR A 191 -2.50 10.74 1.54
N ASN A 192 -3.14 11.88 1.75
CA ASN A 192 -3.27 12.51 3.05
C ASN A 192 -4.65 12.23 3.67
N PRO A 193 -4.77 12.31 5.01
CA PRO A 193 -6.02 12.01 5.68
C PRO A 193 -7.18 12.89 5.18
N THR A 194 -8.37 12.32 5.15
CA THR A 194 -9.59 13.10 5.05
C THR A 194 -9.79 13.90 6.35
N PHE A 195 -10.64 14.92 6.28
CA PHE A 195 -11.01 15.72 7.43
C PHE A 195 -12.47 16.13 7.30
N SER A 196 -13.16 16.27 8.43
CA SER A 196 -14.56 16.64 8.51
C SER A 196 -14.81 17.64 9.64
N ALA A 197 -16.00 18.24 9.69
CA ALA A 197 -16.34 19.25 10.69
C ALA A 197 -16.21 18.75 12.14
N ILE A 198 -16.59 17.50 12.41
CA ILE A 198 -16.50 16.91 13.76
C ILE A 198 -15.06 16.72 14.22
N GLU A 199 -14.13 16.56 13.28
CA GLU A 199 -12.72 16.37 13.60
C GLU A 199 -12.04 17.68 13.99
N VAL A 200 -12.64 18.85 13.75
CA VAL A 200 -12.07 20.14 14.18
C VAL A 200 -11.92 20.18 15.71
N CYS A 201 -12.92 19.72 16.46
CA CYS A 201 -12.88 19.61 17.92
C CYS A 201 -13.32 18.18 18.35
N PRO A 202 -12.39 17.21 18.34
CA PRO A 202 -12.67 15.81 18.65
C PRO A 202 -12.95 15.65 20.13
N ASP A 203 -13.75 14.64 20.45
CA ASP A 203 -13.96 14.21 21.83
C ASP A 203 -12.68 13.57 22.37
N LEU A 204 -12.02 14.26 23.29
CA LEU A 204 -10.79 13.81 23.94
C LEU A 204 -11.03 12.75 25.03
N SER A 205 -12.30 12.43 25.29
CA SER A 205 -12.75 11.42 26.26
C SER A 205 -13.00 10.06 25.62
N ALA A 206 -13.11 9.99 24.29
CA ALA A 206 -13.29 8.77 23.54
C ALA A 206 -11.93 8.17 23.13
N PRO A 207 -11.74 6.83 23.19
CA PRO A 207 -10.58 6.21 22.56
C PRO A 207 -10.62 6.50 21.05
N ALA A 208 -9.45 6.75 20.44
CA ALA A 208 -9.35 7.03 19.00
C ALA A 208 -10.15 6.03 18.16
N ALA A 209 -11.00 6.55 17.27
CA ALA A 209 -11.43 5.76 16.13
C ALA A 209 -10.18 5.43 15.29
N PRO A 210 -10.04 4.20 14.78
CA PRO A 210 -8.93 3.88 13.88
C PRO A 210 -9.02 4.81 12.66
N ALA A 211 -7.87 5.35 12.25
CA ALA A 211 -7.76 6.10 11.01
C ALA A 211 -8.26 5.22 9.85
N GLU A 212 -9.36 5.61 9.20
CA GLU A 212 -9.79 4.97 7.96
C GLU A 212 -8.66 5.13 6.95
N GLY A 213 -8.08 4.00 6.54
CA GLY A 213 -6.81 3.92 5.80
C GLY A 213 -6.00 2.66 6.09
N ALA A 214 -6.34 1.90 7.14
CA ALA A 214 -5.96 0.50 7.22
C ALA A 214 -6.91 -0.31 6.31
N ALA A 215 -6.43 -0.71 5.14
CA ALA A 215 -7.10 -1.73 4.34
C ALA A 215 -7.18 -3.01 5.19
N THR A 216 -8.36 -3.28 5.73
CA THR A 216 -8.70 -4.57 6.29
C THR A 216 -8.80 -5.55 5.13
N GLY A 217 -8.01 -6.63 5.16
CA GLY A 217 -8.28 -7.80 4.33
C GLY A 217 -9.68 -8.31 4.69
N GLU A 218 -10.59 -8.28 3.72
CA GLU A 218 -11.90 -8.88 3.82
C GLU A 218 -11.75 -10.40 3.71
N ASP A 219 -11.93 -11.09 4.83
CA ASP A 219 -12.25 -12.52 4.85
C ASP A 219 -13.70 -12.70 4.38
N ASP A 220 -13.85 -13.16 3.14
CA ASP A 220 -15.11 -13.65 2.59
C ASP A 220 -15.51 -14.97 3.26
N ALA A 221 -16.46 -14.91 4.20
CA ALA A 221 -17.18 -16.08 4.68
C ALA A 221 -18.65 -15.99 4.27
N ALA A 222 -18.92 -16.53 3.07
CA ALA A 222 -20.25 -16.78 2.57
C ALA A 222 -21.06 -17.69 3.51
N THR A 223 -22.22 -17.24 3.97
CA THR A 223 -23.33 -18.15 4.30
C THR A 223 -24.67 -17.60 3.78
N ASP A 224 -25.34 -18.50 3.08
CA ASP A 224 -26.58 -18.40 2.32
C ASP A 224 -27.82 -18.26 3.21
N ALA A 225 -28.75 -17.36 2.85
CA ALA A 225 -30.20 -17.54 3.07
C ALA A 225 -31.07 -16.43 2.42
N ALA A 226 -31.77 -16.83 1.36
CA ALA A 226 -33.20 -16.63 1.09
C ALA A 226 -33.78 -15.21 0.80
N GLU A 227 -34.11 -15.04 -0.49
CA GLU A 227 -35.29 -14.39 -1.10
C GLU A 227 -36.23 -13.49 -0.26
N THR A 228 -36.38 -12.23 -0.71
CA THR A 228 -37.65 -11.75 -1.33
C THR A 228 -37.42 -10.42 -2.09
N PRO A 229 -38.16 -10.14 -3.18
CA PRO A 229 -37.80 -9.08 -4.13
C PRO A 229 -38.53 -7.76 -3.82
N ALA A 230 -37.82 -6.64 -3.96
CA ALA A 230 -38.41 -5.30 -3.93
C ALA A 230 -38.15 -4.59 -5.27
N THR A 231 -39.20 -4.62 -6.09
CA THR A 231 -39.73 -3.54 -6.96
C THR A 231 -38.78 -2.60 -7.68
N GLU A 232 -38.85 -2.69 -9.01
CA GLU A 232 -38.51 -1.69 -10.02
C GLU A 232 -38.92 -0.26 -9.60
N SER A 233 -37.98 0.68 -9.75
CA SER A 233 -38.31 2.07 -10.02
C SER A 233 -37.44 2.58 -11.16
N ASP A 234 -38.10 2.70 -12.29
CA ASP A 234 -37.77 3.41 -13.52
C ASP A 234 -37.19 4.81 -13.22
N ALA A 235 -36.00 5.11 -13.77
CA ALA A 235 -35.50 6.46 -13.92
C ALA A 235 -34.69 6.55 -15.21
N THR A 236 -35.43 6.75 -16.29
CA THR A 236 -34.94 7.13 -17.61
C THR A 236 -34.22 8.49 -17.52
N ALA A 237 -32.92 8.52 -17.82
CA ALA A 237 -32.18 9.77 -18.06
C ALA A 237 -31.41 9.65 -19.38
N THR A 238 -31.95 10.31 -20.40
CA THR A 238 -31.34 10.57 -21.71
C THR A 238 -30.17 11.55 -21.57
N PRO A 239 -29.00 11.32 -22.20
CA PRO A 239 -28.11 12.40 -22.55
C PRO A 239 -28.24 12.71 -24.06
N GLU A 240 -28.77 13.89 -24.36
CA GLU A 240 -28.44 14.59 -25.60
C GLU A 240 -27.07 15.25 -25.41
N THR A 241 -26.08 14.95 -26.25
CA THR A 241 -25.16 15.97 -26.72
C THR A 241 -24.45 15.56 -28.00
N ASP A 242 -24.28 16.60 -28.81
CA ASP A 242 -23.98 16.63 -30.22
C ASP A 242 -22.64 16.05 -30.65
N ALA A 243 -22.64 15.68 -31.92
CA ALA A 243 -21.54 15.13 -32.68
C ALA A 243 -20.48 16.16 -33.12
N ALA A 244 -19.36 15.57 -33.54
CA ALA A 244 -18.44 16.00 -34.60
C ALA A 244 -17.28 16.93 -34.21
N ALA A 245 -16.07 16.35 -34.23
CA ALA A 245 -15.09 16.66 -35.29
C ALA A 245 -13.95 15.62 -35.31
N THR A 246 -13.93 14.81 -36.36
CA THR A 246 -12.74 14.08 -36.84
C THR A 246 -11.83 15.05 -37.61
N PRO A 247 -10.52 14.79 -37.68
CA PRO A 247 -9.95 14.73 -39.02
C PRO A 247 -9.06 13.50 -39.25
N THR A 248 -9.38 12.83 -40.35
CA THR A 248 -8.58 11.88 -41.11
C THR A 248 -7.45 12.59 -41.85
N ALA A 249 -6.25 12.01 -41.87
CA ALA A 249 -5.27 11.98 -42.97
C ALA A 249 -3.97 11.36 -42.40
N GLU A 250 -3.17 10.55 -43.08
CA GLU A 250 -3.15 10.00 -44.43
C GLU A 250 -2.15 8.83 -44.36
N ALA A 251 -2.50 7.71 -44.99
CA ALA A 251 -1.52 6.68 -45.34
C ALA A 251 -0.83 7.11 -46.62
N ASP A 252 0.49 7.03 -46.67
CA ASP A 252 1.22 7.00 -47.94
C ASP A 252 2.22 5.84 -47.93
N SER A 253 2.15 5.07 -49.01
CA SER A 253 2.96 3.89 -49.30
C SER A 253 4.24 4.32 -50.01
N ALA A 254 5.35 3.65 -49.71
CA ALA A 254 6.43 3.52 -50.67
C ALA A 254 7.06 2.14 -50.56
N GLU A 255 6.63 1.32 -51.51
CA GLU A 255 7.17 0.05 -51.96
C GLU A 255 8.56 0.26 -52.58
N ALA A 256 9.49 -0.67 -52.31
CA ALA A 256 10.65 -0.92 -53.16
C ALA A 256 11.04 -2.40 -53.06
N GLU A 257 10.49 -3.18 -53.99
CA GLU A 257 11.08 -4.44 -54.46
C GLU A 257 12.47 -4.18 -55.07
N GLU A 258 13.43 -5.07 -54.86
CA GLU A 258 14.19 -5.61 -56.00
C GLU A 258 14.86 -6.97 -55.69
N THR A 259 14.45 -7.95 -56.52
CA THR A 259 15.24 -8.96 -57.23
C THR A 259 15.86 -10.16 -56.49
N ALA A 260 15.09 -11.27 -56.58
CA ALA A 260 15.59 -12.64 -56.68
C ALA A 260 16.22 -12.93 -58.06
N THR A 261 17.17 -13.88 -58.17
CA THR A 261 17.15 -15.04 -59.09
C THR A 261 18.36 -16.01 -58.85
N PRO A 262 18.39 -17.25 -59.38
CA PRO A 262 18.50 -18.47 -58.56
C PRO A 262 19.62 -19.44 -59.03
N GLU A 263 19.78 -20.58 -58.36
CA GLU A 263 20.27 -21.90 -58.85
C GLU A 263 20.65 -22.73 -57.62
N SER A 264 20.50 -24.04 -57.53
CA SER A 264 20.02 -25.10 -58.41
C SER A 264 19.66 -26.28 -57.50
N ALA A 265 18.62 -27.02 -57.86
CA ALA A 265 18.24 -28.26 -57.19
C ALA A 265 19.21 -29.39 -57.52
N GLU A 266 19.54 -30.22 -56.54
CA GLU A 266 19.79 -31.63 -56.80
C GLU A 266 19.34 -32.50 -55.62
N ALA A 267 18.95 -33.72 -55.96
CA ALA A 267 18.00 -34.56 -55.26
C ALA A 267 18.56 -35.32 -54.05
N THR A 268 17.61 -35.82 -53.25
CA THR A 268 17.74 -36.74 -52.13
C THR A 268 18.52 -38.02 -52.46
N PRO A 269 19.07 -38.71 -51.44
CA PRO A 269 18.26 -39.75 -50.82
C PRO A 269 18.26 -39.73 -49.28
N SER A 270 17.10 -40.13 -48.77
CA SER A 270 16.87 -40.77 -47.49
C SER A 270 18.08 -41.56 -46.98
N ASP A 271 18.58 -41.21 -45.81
CA ASP A 271 19.17 -42.19 -44.92
C ASP A 271 18.79 -41.91 -43.47
N THR A 272 18.33 -42.98 -42.85
CA THR A 272 17.79 -43.09 -41.51
C THR A 272 18.97 -43.37 -40.59
N ALA A 273 19.29 -42.43 -39.70
CA ALA A 273 20.07 -42.63 -38.50
C ALA A 273 19.63 -41.48 -37.58
N ASP A 274 18.68 -41.69 -36.68
CA ASP A 274 18.95 -42.27 -35.36
C ASP A 274 20.21 -41.63 -34.75
N ASP A 275 20.09 -40.33 -34.48
CA ASP A 275 20.88 -39.67 -33.44
C ASP A 275 19.90 -39.32 -32.33
N ALA A 276 19.62 -40.34 -31.52
CA ALA A 276 18.97 -40.22 -30.23
C ALA A 276 19.89 -39.44 -29.29
N ALA A 277 19.88 -38.10 -29.41
CA ALA A 277 20.14 -37.24 -28.28
C ALA A 277 18.88 -37.27 -27.40
N ALA A 278 19.04 -37.75 -26.18
CA ALA A 278 17.96 -37.93 -25.21
C ALA A 278 17.20 -36.62 -24.97
N SER A 279 16.03 -36.49 -25.59
CA SER A 279 14.95 -35.62 -25.13
C SER A 279 14.37 -36.28 -23.87
N THR A 280 14.84 -35.85 -22.70
CA THR A 280 14.10 -36.09 -21.45
C THR A 280 12.68 -35.55 -21.63
N GLY A 281 11.66 -36.32 -21.28
CA GLY A 281 10.25 -35.99 -21.49
C GLY A 281 9.77 -34.86 -20.59
N ALA A 282 10.23 -33.62 -20.85
CA ALA A 282 9.75 -32.43 -20.17
C ALA A 282 8.29 -32.18 -20.55
N ALA A 283 7.46 -31.83 -19.56
CA ALA A 283 6.07 -31.48 -19.78
C ALA A 283 5.96 -30.22 -20.66
N ALA A 284 4.87 -30.08 -21.41
CA ALA A 284 4.62 -28.90 -22.22
C ALA A 284 4.42 -27.66 -21.34
N CYS A 285 4.85 -26.50 -21.82
CA CYS A 285 4.65 -25.23 -21.13
C CYS A 285 3.16 -24.85 -21.04
N PRO A 286 2.65 -24.51 -19.85
CA PRO A 286 1.32 -23.94 -19.71
C PRO A 286 1.17 -22.62 -20.48
N GLU A 287 -0.01 -22.37 -21.07
CA GLU A 287 -0.31 -21.10 -21.75
C GLU A 287 -0.63 -19.95 -20.78
N SER A 288 -1.01 -20.29 -19.54
CA SER A 288 -1.30 -19.34 -18.46
C SER A 288 -0.75 -19.84 -17.13
N LEU A 289 -0.63 -18.93 -16.16
CA LEU A 289 -0.16 -19.25 -14.82
C LEU A 289 -0.99 -20.33 -14.13
N ASP A 290 -2.30 -20.34 -14.35
CA ASP A 290 -3.23 -21.31 -13.74
C ASP A 290 -2.90 -22.76 -14.07
N GLY A 291 -2.16 -23.03 -15.15
CA GLY A 291 -1.73 -24.39 -15.52
C GLY A 291 -0.43 -24.85 -14.84
N TYR A 292 0.36 -23.95 -14.25
CA TYR A 292 1.60 -24.33 -13.56
C TYR A 292 1.36 -25.21 -12.32
N PRO A 293 0.36 -24.94 -11.46
CA PRO A 293 0.03 -25.81 -10.32
C PRO A 293 -0.12 -27.29 -10.69
N ASP A 294 -0.76 -27.57 -11.83
CA ASP A 294 -1.09 -28.91 -12.31
C ASP A 294 0.09 -29.62 -13.00
N VAL A 295 0.92 -28.88 -13.73
CA VAL A 295 2.02 -29.44 -14.54
C VAL A 295 3.29 -29.62 -13.74
N LEU A 296 3.57 -28.72 -12.78
CA LEU A 296 4.82 -28.74 -12.03
C LEU A 296 5.08 -30.08 -11.32
N PRO A 297 4.15 -30.75 -10.62
CA PRO A 297 4.42 -32.02 -9.95
C PRO A 297 5.09 -33.08 -10.83
N ASP A 298 4.66 -33.20 -12.09
CA ASP A 298 5.27 -34.11 -13.06
C ASP A 298 6.68 -33.66 -13.46
N VAL A 299 6.89 -32.34 -13.64
CA VAL A 299 8.21 -31.76 -13.89
C VAL A 299 9.15 -32.04 -12.72
N LEU A 300 8.68 -31.88 -11.48
CA LEU A 300 9.46 -32.08 -10.26
C LEU A 300 9.89 -33.54 -10.11
N ALA A 301 8.95 -34.46 -10.32
CA ALA A 301 9.23 -35.89 -10.27
C ALA A 301 10.24 -36.31 -11.35
N ASN A 302 10.11 -35.79 -12.57
CA ASN A 302 11.05 -36.06 -13.67
C ASN A 302 12.44 -35.44 -13.44
N ALA A 303 12.49 -34.28 -12.78
CA ALA A 303 13.72 -33.63 -12.36
C ALA A 303 14.37 -34.32 -11.14
N ALA A 304 13.70 -35.30 -10.52
CA ALA A 304 14.11 -35.91 -9.26
C ALA A 304 14.40 -34.86 -8.17
N GLY A 305 13.61 -33.77 -8.15
CA GLY A 305 13.80 -32.66 -7.22
C GLY A 305 15.04 -31.79 -7.48
N ASP A 306 15.58 -31.76 -8.71
CA ASP A 306 16.70 -30.88 -9.06
C ASP A 306 16.21 -29.47 -9.45
N ALA A 307 16.56 -28.46 -8.65
CA ALA A 307 16.17 -27.06 -8.85
C ALA A 307 16.64 -26.51 -10.21
N ASP A 308 17.85 -26.88 -10.65
CA ASP A 308 18.44 -26.34 -11.87
C ASP A 308 17.70 -26.85 -13.10
N VAL A 309 17.24 -28.11 -13.06
CA VAL A 309 16.41 -28.71 -14.12
C VAL A 309 15.04 -28.04 -14.20
N VAL A 310 14.41 -27.77 -13.05
CA VAL A 310 13.10 -27.09 -13.01
C VAL A 310 13.24 -25.64 -13.47
N ALA A 311 14.27 -24.93 -13.00
CA ALA A 311 14.56 -23.57 -13.43
C ALA A 311 14.82 -23.50 -14.94
N ALA A 312 15.58 -24.45 -15.51
CA ALA A 312 15.81 -24.52 -16.95
C ALA A 312 14.50 -24.72 -17.74
N TRP A 313 13.59 -25.56 -17.25
CA TRP A 313 12.26 -25.73 -17.85
C TRP A 313 11.41 -24.45 -17.77
N LEU A 314 11.42 -23.76 -16.63
CA LEU A 314 10.71 -22.47 -16.48
C LEU A 314 11.25 -21.39 -17.42
N VAL A 315 12.58 -21.36 -17.65
CA VAL A 315 13.20 -20.47 -18.65
C VAL A 315 12.73 -20.80 -20.06
N GLU A 316 12.66 -22.08 -20.42
CA GLU A 316 12.11 -22.51 -21.73
C GLU A 316 10.65 -22.09 -21.90
N CYS A 317 9.88 -22.08 -20.81
CA CYS A 317 8.50 -21.64 -20.80
C CYS A 317 8.31 -20.13 -20.61
N ASP A 318 9.38 -19.32 -20.61
CA ASP A 318 9.34 -17.86 -20.39
C ASP A 318 8.67 -17.45 -19.06
N ALA A 319 8.66 -18.37 -18.08
CA ALA A 319 8.13 -18.16 -16.73
C ALA A 319 9.22 -17.91 -15.68
N LEU A 320 10.49 -17.86 -16.10
CA LEU A 320 11.64 -17.48 -15.28
C LEU A 320 12.68 -16.82 -16.19
N ASP A 321 13.26 -15.71 -15.74
CA ASP A 321 14.43 -15.10 -16.35
C ASP A 321 15.35 -14.51 -15.26
N ASN A 322 16.29 -13.63 -15.64
CA ASN A 322 17.21 -13.01 -14.67
C ASN A 322 16.56 -11.92 -13.80
N ASP A 323 15.42 -11.37 -14.22
CA ASP A 323 14.71 -10.24 -13.61
C ASP A 323 13.35 -10.64 -12.99
N ARG A 324 12.88 -11.87 -13.26
CA ARG A 324 11.61 -12.42 -12.76
C ARG A 324 11.64 -13.91 -12.48
N GLY A 325 10.85 -14.29 -11.48
CA GLY A 325 10.69 -15.65 -11.02
C GLY A 325 11.88 -16.20 -10.24
N ALA A 326 11.68 -17.37 -9.63
CA ALA A 326 12.66 -18.04 -8.78
C ALA A 326 12.25 -19.49 -8.51
N VAL A 327 13.23 -20.32 -8.13
CA VAL A 327 13.05 -21.68 -7.61
C VAL A 327 13.93 -21.82 -6.37
N ALA A 328 13.39 -22.37 -5.29
CA ALA A 328 14.12 -22.64 -4.05
C ALA A 328 13.80 -24.04 -3.53
N ILE A 329 14.83 -24.74 -3.03
CA ILE A 329 14.72 -26.10 -2.47
C ILE A 329 15.28 -26.12 -1.06
N LEU A 330 14.49 -26.63 -0.14
CA LEU A 330 14.78 -26.76 1.28
C LEU A 330 13.65 -27.55 1.95
N ASP A 331 13.93 -28.18 3.08
CA ASP A 331 12.90 -28.82 3.93
C ASP A 331 12.11 -27.73 4.66
N LEU A 332 10.84 -27.52 4.29
CA LEU A 332 9.99 -26.49 4.90
C LEU A 332 9.23 -27.01 6.13
N ASN A 333 8.92 -28.30 6.18
CA ASN A 333 8.00 -28.88 7.16
C ASN A 333 8.72 -29.74 8.23
N GLY A 334 10.03 -29.92 8.12
CA GLY A 334 10.89 -30.63 9.06
C GLY A 334 10.82 -32.16 8.94
N ASP A 335 10.46 -32.71 7.78
CA ASP A 335 10.34 -34.15 7.54
C ASP A 335 11.62 -34.81 6.96
N ASP A 336 12.72 -34.05 6.87
CA ASP A 336 13.98 -34.45 6.24
C ASP A 336 13.86 -34.72 4.71
N ILE A 337 12.77 -34.31 4.08
CA ILE A 337 12.55 -34.34 2.63
C ILE A 337 12.58 -32.91 2.08
N ASN A 338 13.25 -32.74 0.96
CA ASN A 338 13.33 -31.43 0.32
C ASN A 338 11.98 -31.05 -0.30
N ASP A 339 11.46 -29.91 0.13
CA ASP A 339 10.32 -29.24 -0.45
C ASP A 339 10.78 -28.26 -1.53
N MET A 340 9.82 -27.67 -2.25
CA MET A 340 10.12 -26.69 -3.28
C MET A 340 9.18 -25.50 -3.29
N VAL A 341 9.77 -24.31 -3.41
CA VAL A 341 9.06 -23.05 -3.63
C VAL A 341 9.35 -22.56 -5.04
N VAL A 342 8.30 -22.33 -5.81
CA VAL A 342 8.39 -21.92 -7.21
C VAL A 342 7.64 -20.62 -7.41
N PHE A 343 8.29 -19.65 -8.04
CA PHE A 343 7.72 -18.34 -8.38
C PHE A 343 7.61 -18.21 -9.90
N PRO A 344 6.75 -18.97 -10.60
CA PRO A 344 6.61 -18.78 -12.04
C PRO A 344 6.06 -17.37 -12.30
N THR A 345 6.70 -16.63 -13.19
CA THR A 345 6.33 -15.26 -13.53
C THR A 345 6.36 -15.07 -15.05
N ILE A 346 5.21 -14.77 -15.63
CA ILE A 346 5.04 -14.52 -17.06
C ILE A 346 4.76 -13.04 -17.32
N ILE A 347 4.84 -12.63 -18.58
CA ILE A 347 4.36 -11.33 -19.05
C ILE A 347 3.04 -11.54 -19.80
N SER A 348 2.00 -10.78 -19.45
CA SER A 348 0.71 -10.79 -20.14
C SER A 348 0.08 -9.39 -20.18
N ASP A 349 -0.87 -9.21 -21.10
CA ASP A 349 -1.66 -7.98 -21.25
C ASP A 349 -2.60 -7.71 -20.07
N VAL A 350 -2.96 -8.75 -19.33
CA VAL A 350 -3.78 -8.69 -18.11
C VAL A 350 -2.95 -8.74 -16.83
N GLY A 351 -1.62 -8.71 -16.93
CA GLY A 351 -0.74 -8.79 -15.78
C GLY A 351 -0.79 -7.54 -14.91
N PHE A 352 -0.85 -7.73 -13.60
CA PHE A 352 -1.00 -6.64 -12.63
C PHE A 352 0.34 -6.05 -12.17
N GLY A 353 1.48 -6.53 -12.65
CA GLY A 353 2.81 -6.03 -12.28
C GLY A 353 3.41 -5.09 -13.33
N PRO A 354 4.62 -4.56 -13.06
CA PRO A 354 5.37 -3.77 -14.03
C PRO A 354 5.52 -4.52 -15.36
N ASP A 355 5.37 -3.80 -16.48
CA ASP A 355 5.49 -4.33 -17.84
C ASP A 355 4.53 -5.51 -18.15
N GLY A 356 3.42 -5.63 -17.41
CA GLY A 356 2.47 -6.74 -17.55
C GLY A 356 2.91 -8.03 -16.85
N ALA A 357 3.88 -7.96 -15.93
CA ALA A 357 4.33 -9.13 -15.19
C ALA A 357 3.24 -9.64 -14.23
N GLN A 358 3.03 -10.95 -14.21
CA GLN A 358 2.18 -11.62 -13.21
C GLN A 358 2.87 -12.92 -12.82
N GLY A 359 2.83 -13.26 -11.53
CA GLY A 359 3.35 -14.54 -11.07
C GLY A 359 2.45 -15.26 -10.09
N LEU A 360 2.92 -16.41 -9.64
CA LEU A 360 2.38 -17.21 -8.54
C LEU A 360 3.45 -17.41 -7.47
N VAL A 361 3.04 -17.80 -6.26
CA VAL A 361 3.90 -18.48 -5.30
C VAL A 361 3.34 -19.88 -5.13
N LEU A 362 4.12 -20.89 -5.45
CA LEU A 362 3.71 -22.30 -5.36
C LEU A 362 4.64 -23.01 -4.39
N VAL A 363 4.06 -23.57 -3.33
CA VAL A 363 4.79 -24.33 -2.32
C VAL A 363 4.41 -25.79 -2.45
N TYR A 364 5.38 -26.66 -2.71
CA TYR A 364 5.19 -28.10 -2.85
C TYR A 364 5.93 -28.84 -1.75
N HIS A 365 5.25 -29.76 -1.07
CA HIS A 365 5.90 -30.70 -0.17
C HIS A 365 6.38 -31.94 -0.90
N GLY A 366 7.65 -32.29 -0.71
CA GLY A 366 8.21 -33.56 -1.15
C GLY A 366 7.59 -34.73 -0.38
N GLN A 367 7.51 -35.89 -1.01
CA GLN A 367 6.96 -37.10 -0.42
C GLN A 367 8.01 -38.23 -0.39
N GLU A 368 7.84 -39.19 0.52
CA GLU A 368 8.76 -40.35 0.65
C GLU A 368 8.90 -41.17 -0.64
N ASP A 369 7.87 -41.15 -1.50
CA ASP A 369 7.86 -41.85 -2.78
C ASP A 369 8.51 -41.05 -3.93
N GLY A 370 9.05 -39.87 -3.63
CA GLY A 370 9.68 -38.95 -4.58
C GLY A 370 8.69 -38.07 -5.36
N SER A 371 7.39 -38.15 -5.06
CA SER A 371 6.40 -37.23 -5.60
C SER A 371 6.38 -35.89 -4.84
N TYR A 372 5.68 -34.91 -5.41
CA TYR A 372 5.48 -33.59 -4.82
C TYR A 372 4.00 -33.25 -4.77
N THR A 373 3.53 -32.71 -3.65
CA THR A 373 2.13 -32.30 -3.47
C THR A 373 2.05 -30.81 -3.21
N LEU A 374 1.15 -30.11 -3.90
CA LEU A 374 0.92 -28.68 -3.67
C LEU A 374 0.41 -28.47 -2.24
N ALA A 375 1.17 -27.72 -1.45
CA ALA A 375 0.90 -27.41 -0.06
C ALA A 375 0.23 -26.04 0.10
N ALA A 376 0.69 -25.05 -0.66
CA ALA A 376 0.13 -23.70 -0.63
C ALA A 376 0.25 -22.99 -1.98
N GLN A 377 -0.74 -22.16 -2.26
CA GLN A 377 -0.79 -21.24 -3.40
C GLN A 377 -1.52 -19.97 -2.92
N PRO A 378 -0.83 -19.04 -2.25
CA PRO A 378 -1.44 -17.78 -1.85
C PRO A 378 -1.81 -16.96 -3.09
N ASP A 379 -2.97 -16.31 -3.04
CA ASP A 379 -3.42 -15.40 -4.09
C ASP A 379 -2.54 -14.15 -4.10
N ILE A 380 -1.96 -13.84 -5.26
CA ILE A 380 -1.14 -12.64 -5.46
C ILE A 380 -1.52 -11.92 -6.76
N PHE A 381 -1.42 -10.59 -6.73
CA PHE A 381 -1.67 -9.73 -7.89
C PHE A 381 -0.43 -8.92 -8.20
N GLY A 382 0.25 -9.26 -9.30
CA GLY A 382 1.48 -8.63 -9.76
C GLY A 382 2.70 -9.54 -9.75
N LYS A 383 3.88 -8.93 -9.71
CA LYS A 383 5.17 -9.64 -9.77
C LYS A 383 5.64 -10.03 -8.37
N PRO A 384 5.67 -11.32 -8.00
CA PRO A 384 6.32 -11.74 -6.77
C PRO A 384 7.84 -11.69 -6.90
N THR A 385 8.53 -11.44 -5.79
CA THR A 385 9.99 -11.52 -5.72
C THR A 385 10.37 -12.06 -4.34
N PRO A 386 11.06 -13.21 -4.26
CA PRO A 386 11.48 -13.76 -2.98
C PRO A 386 12.42 -12.78 -2.26
N ILE A 387 12.26 -12.68 -0.95
CA ILE A 387 13.13 -11.91 -0.07
C ILE A 387 14.10 -12.87 0.63
N GLU A 388 13.56 -13.87 1.34
CA GLU A 388 14.35 -14.85 2.09
C GLU A 388 13.48 -16.09 2.40
N ILE A 389 14.12 -17.25 2.56
CA ILE A 389 13.46 -18.47 3.03
C ILE A 389 14.34 -19.09 4.12
N SER A 390 13.91 -18.96 5.37
CA SER A 390 14.63 -19.36 6.58
C SER A 390 13.65 -19.40 7.75
N ASP A 391 14.04 -19.92 8.90
CA ASP A 391 13.36 -19.64 10.19
C ASP A 391 13.58 -18.16 10.53
N LEU A 392 12.69 -17.29 10.04
CA LEU A 392 12.82 -15.83 10.12
C LEU A 392 12.38 -15.34 11.48
N ASN A 393 11.36 -15.94 12.08
CA ASN A 393 10.85 -15.55 13.40
C ASN A 393 11.50 -16.31 14.58
N ALA A 394 12.45 -17.21 14.30
CA ALA A 394 13.15 -18.03 15.28
C ALA A 394 12.22 -18.95 16.10
N ASP A 395 11.07 -19.36 15.53
CA ASP A 395 10.12 -20.27 16.17
C ASP A 395 10.43 -21.75 15.92
N GLY A 396 11.44 -22.03 15.09
CA GLY A 396 11.90 -23.36 14.71
C GLY A 396 11.19 -23.96 13.50
N ASN A 397 10.26 -23.24 12.88
CA ASN A 397 9.67 -23.57 11.58
C ASN A 397 10.27 -22.69 10.48
N MET A 398 10.21 -23.13 9.23
CA MET A 398 10.69 -22.33 8.10
C MET A 398 9.64 -21.33 7.64
N ASP A 399 10.06 -20.09 7.45
CA ASP A 399 9.27 -19.00 6.88
C ASP A 399 9.68 -18.73 5.43
N ILE A 400 8.70 -18.27 4.64
CA ILE A 400 8.91 -17.78 3.27
C ILE A 400 8.52 -16.31 3.25
N ALA A 401 9.49 -15.41 3.00
CA ALA A 401 9.23 -13.99 2.80
C ALA A 401 9.34 -13.63 1.32
N TRP A 402 8.36 -12.91 0.79
CA TRP A 402 8.39 -12.35 -0.55
C TRP A 402 7.73 -10.97 -0.59
N SER A 403 8.07 -10.19 -1.61
CA SER A 403 7.36 -8.97 -1.95
C SER A 403 6.52 -9.19 -3.20
N VAL A 404 5.45 -8.41 -3.35
CA VAL A 404 4.66 -8.37 -4.59
C VAL A 404 4.60 -6.93 -5.05
N ILE A 405 5.02 -6.70 -6.29
CA ILE A 405 4.90 -5.39 -6.94
C ILE A 405 3.69 -5.45 -7.88
N GLY A 406 2.67 -4.65 -7.56
CA GLY A 406 1.44 -4.51 -8.34
C GLY A 406 1.16 -3.06 -8.78
N CYS A 407 0.51 -2.91 -9.93
CA CYS A 407 -0.05 -1.70 -10.50
C CYS A 407 -1.57 -1.75 -10.28
N SER A 408 -2.13 -0.90 -9.41
CA SER A 408 -3.56 -0.96 -9.09
C SER A 408 -4.48 -0.35 -10.15
N THR A 409 -3.99 0.48 -11.09
CA THR A 409 -4.83 1.05 -12.19
C THR A 409 -4.06 1.61 -13.40
N PHE A 410 -2.76 1.93 -13.33
CA PHE A 410 -2.04 2.56 -14.47
C PHE A 410 -0.62 2.03 -14.63
N CYS A 411 -0.44 1.13 -15.59
CA CYS A 411 0.85 0.84 -16.22
C CYS A 411 0.62 0.84 -17.73
N VAL A 412 0.27 2.00 -18.28
CA VAL A 412 0.44 2.26 -19.73
C VAL A 412 1.83 2.84 -19.87
N THR A 413 2.77 2.02 -20.34
CA THR A 413 4.08 2.50 -20.81
C THR A 413 3.94 3.27 -22.11
#